data_AF-A0A7X5TFS2-F1
#
_entry.id   AF-A0A7X5TFS2-F1
#
_cell.length_a   1.000
_cell.length_b   1.000
_cell.length_c   1.000
_cell.angle_alpha   90.00
_cell.angle_beta   90.00
_cell.angle_gamma   90.00
#
_symmetry.space_group_name_H-M   'P 1'
#
loop_
_entity.id
_entity.type
_entity.pdbx_description
1 polymer ?
#
loop_
_entity_poly.entity_id
_entity_poly.type
_entity_poly.pdbx_seq_one_letter_code
_entity_poly.pdbx_strand_id
1 'polypeptide(L)'
;MTNMENHCLAAEGSSSKWRLLLQRFFSKISNNKDQRTDQIAQRALGSLALGAVGDTLGFGSGHNPQHSGLISPWELRGDTAYIFTVLSERFQGNYRNIRFRNSTGKQEWVISDDTILHFMQAQTIVNLLKTTKTPTPQQTVNAIAEAHVKTLREYDVELTNKRWFGNSTRKTCRLIENDPTHWNKYISYNPDATGCGGSMRGMIFGWLYPGERNCQELIATSLNAGFLTNPSLTGALGTLSSAALTAFSLDDVPVSEWISKLQDVFLKTKGYLEAMPDAGEDCPQQYKELVKGCLEENEWKRVFDNWTFFFTKTTGGKDRIPEMTEFPKDAEQRDRFHSEIEKHVYGGQNPKPNRLTIGDRGDTSV
;
A
#
# COMPACT_ATOMS: atom_id res chain seq x y z
N MET A 1 -19.30 17.33 24.44
CA MET A 1 -18.25 16.40 23.97
C MET A 1 -18.94 15.27 23.21
N THR A 2 -19.55 15.67 22.11
CA THR A 2 -20.55 14.96 21.32
C THR A 2 -20.38 15.52 19.91
N ASN A 3 -20.02 14.66 18.96
CA ASN A 3 -19.92 14.86 17.48
C ASN A 3 -18.63 14.32 16.85
N MET A 4 -18.32 13.05 17.10
CA MET A 4 -17.60 12.23 16.10
C MET A 4 -18.52 11.79 14.94
N GLU A 5 -19.82 12.10 15.01
CA GLU A 5 -20.85 11.64 14.08
C GLU A 5 -20.96 12.42 12.75
N ASN A 6 -20.15 13.46 12.47
CA ASN A 6 -20.39 14.30 11.28
C ASN A 6 -19.40 14.20 10.12
N HIS A 7 -18.29 13.44 10.19
CA HIS A 7 -17.24 13.58 9.16
C HIS A 7 -16.69 12.29 8.54
N CYS A 8 -17.56 11.29 8.35
CA CYS A 8 -17.46 10.46 7.14
C CYS A 8 -18.40 11.03 6.07
N LEU A 9 -17.84 11.93 5.24
CA LEU A 9 -18.34 12.29 3.91
C LEU A 9 -19.67 13.07 3.85
N ALA A 10 -19.63 14.36 4.18
CA ALA A 10 -20.51 15.37 3.57
C ALA A 10 -19.82 15.92 2.30
N ALA A 11 -20.32 15.51 1.14
CA ALA A 11 -19.61 15.49 -0.14
C ALA A 11 -19.54 16.83 -0.92
N GLU A 12 -19.97 17.96 -0.35
CA GLU A 12 -19.85 19.27 -1.04
C GLU A 12 -18.86 20.24 -0.37
N GLY A 13 -18.52 20.02 0.91
CA GLY A 13 -17.59 20.86 1.67
C GLY A 13 -16.18 20.28 1.88
N SER A 14 -15.99 18.97 1.70
CA SER A 14 -14.68 18.32 1.93
C SER A 14 -13.79 18.32 0.68
N SER A 15 -14.37 18.29 -0.52
CA SER A 15 -13.61 18.30 -1.78
C SER A 15 -12.81 19.60 -1.96
N SER A 16 -13.37 20.73 -1.51
CA SER A 16 -12.69 22.03 -1.52
C SER A 16 -11.55 22.10 -0.49
N LYS A 17 -11.73 21.53 0.71
CA LYS A 17 -10.68 21.47 1.74
C LYS A 17 -9.52 20.56 1.34
N TRP A 18 -9.78 19.38 0.79
CA TRP A 18 -8.74 18.45 0.31
C TRP A 18 -8.02 18.99 -0.92
N ARG A 19 -8.75 19.60 -1.86
CA ARG A 19 -8.16 20.31 -3.00
C ARG A 19 -7.26 21.46 -2.55
N LEU A 20 -7.69 22.28 -1.58
CA LEU A 20 -6.87 23.33 -0.97
C LEU A 20 -5.66 22.78 -0.20
N LEU A 21 -5.82 21.65 0.49
CA LEU A 21 -4.74 20.99 1.22
C LEU A 21 -3.68 20.41 0.29
N LEU A 22 -4.09 19.77 -0.80
CA LEU A 22 -3.18 19.25 -1.82
C LEU A 22 -2.58 20.39 -2.64
N GLN A 23 -3.34 21.40 -3.03
CA GLN A 23 -2.80 22.62 -3.65
C GLN A 23 -1.75 23.28 -2.75
N ARG A 24 -1.97 23.34 -1.43
CA ARG A 24 -0.98 23.83 -0.46
C ARG A 24 0.23 22.90 -0.29
N PHE A 25 0.03 21.58 -0.36
CA PHE A 25 1.09 20.58 -0.36
C PHE A 25 1.98 20.78 -1.60
N PHE A 26 1.41 20.87 -2.79
CA PHE A 26 2.16 21.07 -4.04
C PHE A 26 2.72 22.48 -4.19
N SER A 27 2.04 23.52 -3.71
CA SER A 27 2.60 24.88 -3.68
C SER A 27 3.75 25.05 -2.67
N LYS A 28 3.91 24.10 -1.74
CA LYS A 28 5.06 24.05 -0.82
C LYS A 28 6.22 23.24 -1.38
N ILE A 29 5.94 22.25 -2.23
CA ILE A 29 6.93 21.45 -2.97
C ILE A 29 7.45 22.22 -4.20
N SER A 30 6.64 23.09 -4.79
CA SER A 30 6.97 23.92 -5.95
C SER A 30 7.05 25.40 -5.57
N ASN A 31 8.20 26.03 -5.80
CA ASN A 31 8.39 27.48 -5.63
C ASN A 31 7.69 28.34 -6.71
N ASN A 32 6.90 27.75 -7.61
CA ASN A 32 6.30 28.47 -8.73
C ASN A 32 4.80 28.17 -8.87
N LYS A 33 3.99 29.23 -8.95
CA LYS A 33 2.57 29.21 -9.34
C LYS A 33 2.42 28.87 -10.84
N ASP A 34 2.95 27.73 -11.23
CA ASP A 34 3.04 27.27 -12.60
C ASP A 34 2.02 26.16 -12.85
N GLN A 35 1.47 26.12 -14.07
CA GLN A 35 0.45 25.16 -14.54
C GLN A 35 0.83 23.70 -14.26
N ARG A 36 2.14 23.41 -14.27
CA ARG A 36 2.70 22.10 -13.90
C ARG A 36 2.41 21.71 -12.45
N THR A 37 2.44 22.66 -11.52
CA THR A 37 2.15 22.41 -10.09
C THR A 37 0.69 22.02 -9.87
N ASP A 38 -0.23 22.69 -10.58
CA ASP A 38 -1.65 22.36 -10.53
C ASP A 38 -1.94 20.99 -11.16
N GLN A 39 -1.24 20.63 -12.24
CA GLN A 39 -1.36 19.30 -12.87
C GLN A 39 -0.87 18.19 -11.93
N ILE A 40 0.29 18.36 -11.30
CA ILE A 40 0.82 17.39 -10.32
C ILE A 40 -0.16 17.26 -9.13
N ALA A 41 -0.73 18.38 -8.67
CA ALA A 41 -1.72 18.37 -7.61
C ALA A 41 -3.00 17.61 -7.97
N GLN A 42 -3.47 17.79 -9.20
CA GLN A 42 -4.62 17.04 -9.72
C GLN A 42 -4.31 15.56 -9.87
N ARG A 43 -3.12 15.20 -10.37
CA ARG A 43 -2.68 13.80 -10.49
C ARG A 43 -2.63 13.11 -9.13
N ALA A 44 -2.04 13.76 -8.11
CA ALA A 44 -1.97 13.21 -6.76
C ALA A 44 -3.35 13.09 -6.07
N LEU A 45 -4.23 14.08 -6.24
CA LEU A 45 -5.62 13.98 -5.77
C LEU A 45 -6.35 12.85 -6.48
N GLY A 46 -6.16 12.74 -7.80
CA GLY A 46 -6.71 11.69 -8.63
C GLY A 46 -6.25 10.32 -8.15
N SER A 47 -4.96 10.12 -7.87
CA SER A 47 -4.45 8.85 -7.37
C SER A 47 -4.96 8.48 -5.98
N LEU A 48 -5.13 9.44 -5.05
CA LEU A 48 -5.78 9.17 -3.76
C LEU A 48 -7.24 8.73 -3.95
N ALA A 49 -8.00 9.51 -4.71
CA ALA A 49 -9.42 9.29 -4.88
C ALA A 49 -9.71 7.99 -5.66
N LEU A 50 -8.99 7.77 -6.76
CA LEU A 50 -9.13 6.56 -7.57
C LEU A 50 -8.57 5.33 -6.87
N GLY A 51 -7.52 5.47 -6.04
CA GLY A 51 -7.07 4.41 -5.15
C GLY A 51 -8.17 3.97 -4.18
N ALA A 52 -8.84 4.93 -3.53
CA ALA A 52 -9.95 4.65 -2.63
C ALA A 52 -11.19 4.06 -3.34
N VAL A 53 -11.47 4.49 -4.57
CA VAL A 53 -12.52 3.89 -5.42
C VAL A 53 -12.15 2.46 -5.77
N GLY A 54 -10.90 2.20 -6.16
CA GLY A 54 -10.38 0.88 -6.47
C GLY A 54 -10.48 -0.07 -5.28
N ASP A 55 -10.03 0.37 -4.11
CA ASP A 55 -10.19 -0.36 -2.85
C ASP A 55 -11.66 -0.67 -2.57
N THR A 56 -12.54 0.35 -2.56
CA THR A 56 -13.97 0.15 -2.27
C THR A 56 -14.62 -0.87 -3.22
N LEU A 57 -14.28 -0.81 -4.51
CA LEU A 57 -14.77 -1.75 -5.51
C LEU A 57 -14.21 -3.16 -5.30
N GLY A 58 -12.90 -3.29 -5.07
CA GLY A 58 -12.24 -4.59 -4.86
C GLY A 58 -12.63 -5.26 -3.55
N PHE A 59 -12.82 -4.46 -2.50
CA PHE A 59 -13.32 -4.92 -1.21
C PHE A 59 -14.74 -5.46 -1.33
N GLY A 60 -15.58 -4.83 -2.17
CA GLY A 60 -16.92 -5.33 -2.48
C GLY A 60 -17.90 -5.20 -1.31
N SER A 61 -17.58 -4.39 -0.30
CA SER A 61 -18.50 -4.13 0.80
C SER A 61 -19.73 -3.40 0.26
N GLY A 62 -20.92 -3.68 0.81
CA GLY A 62 -22.20 -3.40 0.16
C GLY A 62 -22.83 -4.65 -0.45
N HIS A 63 -22.06 -5.73 -0.59
CA HIS A 63 -22.55 -7.10 -0.72
C HIS A 63 -22.59 -7.86 0.60
N ASN A 64 -22.48 -7.15 1.73
CA ASN A 64 -22.68 -7.69 3.07
C ASN A 64 -24.20 -7.77 3.34
N PRO A 65 -24.85 -8.93 3.16
CA PRO A 65 -26.25 -9.08 3.47
C PRO A 65 -26.30 -9.45 4.94
N GLN A 66 -26.74 -8.57 5.83
CA GLN A 66 -27.05 -9.05 7.18
C GLN A 66 -28.29 -9.98 7.22
N HIS A 67 -28.68 -10.68 6.14
CA HIS A 67 -29.95 -11.40 6.03
C HIS A 67 -29.97 -12.79 5.34
N SER A 68 -28.84 -13.47 5.15
CA SER A 68 -28.85 -14.94 4.95
C SER A 68 -27.44 -15.49 5.11
N GLY A 69 -27.24 -16.42 6.06
CA GLY A 69 -25.93 -16.92 6.49
C GLY A 69 -24.89 -17.07 5.36
N LEU A 70 -23.74 -16.40 5.55
CA LEU A 70 -22.47 -16.55 4.84
C LEU A 70 -22.44 -16.09 3.37
N ILE A 71 -22.36 -14.78 3.14
CA ILE A 71 -21.69 -14.21 1.96
C ILE A 71 -20.67 -13.17 2.42
N SER A 72 -19.38 -13.53 2.31
CA SER A 72 -18.23 -12.68 2.65
C SER A 72 -18.01 -11.58 1.59
N PRO A 73 -17.32 -10.47 1.92
CA PRO A 73 -16.86 -9.46 0.94
C PRO A 73 -16.18 -10.09 -0.27
N TRP A 74 -16.17 -9.42 -1.43
CA TRP A 74 -15.54 -9.94 -2.65
C TRP A 74 -14.09 -10.37 -2.42
N GLU A 75 -13.37 -9.58 -1.63
CA GLU A 75 -12.00 -9.86 -1.16
C GLU A 75 -11.84 -11.26 -0.52
N LEU A 76 -12.84 -11.73 0.23
CA LEU A 76 -12.80 -13.00 0.97
C LEU A 76 -13.41 -14.17 0.18
N ARG A 77 -13.94 -13.94 -1.03
CA ARG A 77 -14.57 -14.98 -1.85
C ARG A 77 -13.56 -15.68 -2.76
N GLY A 78 -12.54 -14.98 -3.25
CA GLY A 78 -11.45 -15.57 -4.03
C GLY A 78 -11.85 -16.18 -5.38
N ASP A 79 -13.05 -15.86 -5.89
CA ASP A 79 -13.58 -16.38 -7.16
C ASP A 79 -13.98 -15.20 -8.05
N THR A 80 -13.19 -14.95 -9.10
CA THR A 80 -13.45 -13.84 -10.02
C THR A 80 -14.71 -14.09 -10.85
N ALA A 81 -15.04 -15.35 -11.18
CA ALA A 81 -16.27 -15.67 -11.89
C ALA A 81 -17.52 -15.30 -11.07
N TYR A 82 -17.49 -15.55 -9.76
CA TYR A 82 -18.54 -15.07 -8.85
C TYR A 82 -18.68 -13.54 -8.89
N ILE A 83 -17.57 -12.80 -8.83
CA ILE A 83 -17.59 -11.32 -8.89
C ILE A 83 -18.21 -10.84 -10.22
N PHE A 84 -17.85 -11.45 -11.35
CA PHE A 84 -18.43 -11.10 -12.66
C PHE A 84 -19.91 -11.46 -12.77
N THR A 85 -20.35 -12.59 -12.22
CA THR A 85 -21.77 -12.96 -12.15
C THR A 85 -22.56 -11.92 -11.37
N VAL A 86 -22.07 -11.54 -10.18
CA VAL A 86 -22.67 -10.48 -9.36
C VAL A 86 -22.72 -9.15 -10.11
N LEU A 87 -21.62 -8.77 -10.77
CA LEU A 87 -21.55 -7.55 -11.58
C LEU A 87 -22.58 -7.57 -12.71
N SER A 88 -22.72 -8.69 -13.41
CA SER A 88 -23.69 -8.90 -14.47
C SER A 88 -25.13 -8.77 -13.95
N GLU A 89 -25.48 -9.56 -12.94
CA GLU A 89 -26.86 -9.69 -12.44
C GLU A 89 -27.37 -8.44 -11.72
N ARG A 90 -26.51 -7.78 -10.92
CA ARG A 90 -26.93 -6.66 -10.04
C ARG A 90 -26.58 -5.29 -10.59
N PHE A 91 -25.56 -5.22 -11.43
CA PHE A 91 -25.03 -3.95 -11.95
C PHE A 91 -25.01 -3.91 -13.47
N GLN A 92 -25.72 -4.81 -14.15
CA GLN A 92 -25.82 -4.87 -15.61
C GLN A 92 -24.44 -4.94 -16.28
N GLY A 93 -23.50 -5.62 -15.63
CA GLY A 93 -22.13 -5.79 -16.11
C GLY A 93 -21.26 -4.52 -16.06
N ASN A 94 -21.70 -3.46 -15.37
CA ASN A 94 -21.01 -2.17 -15.42
C ASN A 94 -20.74 -1.59 -14.03
N TYR A 95 -19.46 -1.40 -13.70
CA TYR A 95 -19.05 -0.77 -12.43
C TYR A 95 -19.65 0.63 -12.20
N ARG A 96 -20.00 1.38 -13.27
CA ARG A 96 -20.67 2.69 -13.17
C ARG A 96 -22.08 2.61 -12.55
N ASN A 97 -22.68 1.43 -12.55
CA ASN A 97 -23.99 1.20 -11.95
C ASN A 97 -23.90 0.90 -10.45
N ILE A 98 -22.69 0.67 -9.92
CA ILE A 98 -22.48 0.55 -8.48
C ILE A 98 -22.71 1.93 -7.85
N ARG A 99 -23.59 1.97 -6.86
CA ARG A 99 -23.86 3.14 -6.03
C ARG A 99 -23.27 2.89 -4.66
N PHE A 100 -22.29 3.70 -4.25
CA PHE A 100 -21.66 3.52 -2.94
C PHE A 100 -22.58 3.91 -1.78
N ARG A 101 -23.63 4.68 -2.06
CA ARG A 101 -24.69 5.05 -1.14
C ARG A 101 -26.03 4.59 -1.69
N ASN A 102 -26.93 4.24 -0.80
CA ASN A 102 -28.31 3.95 -1.19
C ASN A 102 -29.16 5.21 -1.38
N SER A 103 -30.44 5.00 -1.67
CA SER A 103 -31.43 6.06 -1.91
C SER A 103 -31.64 7.00 -0.73
N THR A 104 -31.31 6.59 0.50
CA THR A 104 -31.38 7.46 1.70
C THR A 104 -30.07 8.18 2.00
N GLY A 105 -29.05 7.99 1.16
CA GLY A 105 -27.72 8.58 1.33
C GLY A 105 -26.81 7.82 2.30
N LYS A 106 -27.25 6.69 2.87
CA LYS A 106 -26.43 5.85 3.76
C LYS A 106 -25.33 5.14 2.95
N GLN A 107 -24.11 5.13 3.49
CA GLN A 107 -22.98 4.42 2.90
C GLN A 107 -23.20 2.90 2.98
N GLU A 108 -23.18 2.22 1.83
CA GLU A 108 -23.29 0.76 1.74
C GLU A 108 -21.96 0.13 1.31
N TRP A 109 -21.25 0.80 0.40
CA TRP A 109 -19.91 0.40 -0.01
C TRP A 109 -18.88 1.18 0.78
N VAL A 110 -18.16 0.52 1.66
CA VAL A 110 -17.15 1.12 2.51
C VAL A 110 -15.74 0.82 2.02
N ILE A 111 -14.82 1.70 2.37
CA ILE A 111 -13.38 1.46 2.22
C ILE A 111 -12.88 0.37 3.18
N SER A 112 -11.78 -0.30 2.81
CA SER A 112 -11.08 -1.29 3.65
C SER A 112 -9.97 -0.63 4.50
N ASP A 113 -9.11 -1.42 5.13
CA ASP A 113 -7.93 -0.92 5.83
C ASP A 113 -6.88 -0.30 4.89
N ASP A 114 -6.86 -0.67 3.61
CA ASP A 114 -5.99 -0.09 2.59
C ASP A 114 -6.14 1.44 2.53
N THR A 115 -7.35 1.91 2.26
CA THR A 115 -7.61 3.36 2.17
C THR A 115 -7.46 4.04 3.53
N ILE A 116 -7.87 3.39 4.63
CA ILE A 116 -7.77 4.00 5.97
C ILE A 116 -6.31 4.30 6.30
N LEU A 117 -5.43 3.31 6.13
CA LEU A 117 -4.02 3.47 6.46
C LEU A 117 -3.30 4.36 5.45
N HIS A 118 -3.64 4.30 4.16
CA HIS A 118 -3.08 5.19 3.16
C HIS A 118 -3.47 6.65 3.42
N PHE A 119 -4.73 6.94 3.75
CA PHE A 119 -5.20 8.30 4.08
C PHE A 119 -4.61 8.80 5.39
N MET A 120 -4.46 7.91 6.39
CA MET A 120 -3.76 8.23 7.62
C MET A 120 -2.34 8.69 7.33
N GLN A 121 -1.55 7.93 6.55
CA GLN A 121 -0.18 8.30 6.22
C GLN A 121 -0.12 9.61 5.43
N ALA A 122 -1.01 9.81 4.45
CA ALA A 122 -1.12 11.06 3.71
C ALA A 122 -1.42 12.26 4.63
N GLN A 123 -2.38 12.12 5.55
CA GLN A 123 -2.73 13.17 6.50
C GLN A 123 -1.58 13.49 7.46
N THR A 124 -0.85 12.48 7.91
CA THR A 124 0.33 12.60 8.78
C THR A 124 1.44 13.37 8.08
N ILE A 125 1.81 12.98 6.85
CA ILE A 125 2.86 13.67 6.06
C ILE A 125 2.47 15.12 5.79
N VAL A 126 1.23 15.37 5.40
CA VAL A 126 0.73 16.74 5.19
C VAL A 126 0.84 17.57 6.46
N ASN A 127 0.49 17.01 7.62
CA ASN A 127 0.60 17.72 8.89
C ASN A 127 2.06 17.99 9.27
N LEU A 128 2.94 17.02 9.06
CA LEU A 128 4.38 17.19 9.26
C LEU A 128 4.94 18.32 8.39
N LEU A 129 4.54 18.41 7.12
CA LEU A 129 4.93 19.50 6.20
C LEU A 129 4.34 20.87 6.55
N LYS A 130 3.34 20.95 7.43
CA LYS A 130 2.85 22.23 7.97
C LYS A 130 3.82 22.82 8.98
N THR A 131 4.48 21.98 9.77
CA THR A 131 5.38 22.39 10.87
C THR A 131 6.86 22.31 10.48
N THR A 132 7.21 21.40 9.57
CA THR A 132 8.58 21.08 9.19
C THR A 132 8.69 21.10 7.67
N LYS A 133 9.38 22.10 7.11
CA LYS A 133 9.42 22.31 5.65
C LYS A 133 10.06 21.15 4.88
N THR A 134 11.12 20.55 5.44
CA THR A 134 11.90 19.47 4.84
C THR A 134 12.16 18.39 5.89
N PRO A 135 11.16 17.54 6.21
CA PRO A 135 11.33 16.50 7.19
C PRO A 135 12.32 15.45 6.70
N THR A 136 13.17 14.95 7.60
CA THR A 136 14.06 13.83 7.29
C THR A 136 13.26 12.54 7.13
N PRO A 137 13.82 11.50 6.47
CA PRO A 137 13.21 10.17 6.44
C PRO A 137 12.83 9.67 7.85
N GLN A 138 13.72 9.82 8.84
CA GLN A 138 13.46 9.41 10.22
C GLN A 138 12.27 10.15 10.84
N GLN A 139 12.21 11.48 10.69
CA GLN A 139 11.08 12.27 11.22
C GLN A 139 9.75 11.84 10.59
N THR A 140 9.77 11.55 9.29
CA THR A 140 8.60 11.09 8.55
C THR A 140 8.13 9.72 9.04
N VAL A 141 9.04 8.76 9.16
CA VAL A 141 8.72 7.40 9.65
C VAL A 141 8.24 7.44 11.10
N ASN A 142 8.85 8.25 11.97
CA ASN A 142 8.42 8.39 13.37
C ASN A 142 7.00 8.93 13.49
N ALA A 143 6.66 9.97 12.73
CA ALA A 143 5.30 10.51 12.71
C ALA A 143 4.28 9.47 12.20
N ILE A 144 4.66 8.65 11.21
CA ILE A 144 3.83 7.56 10.71
C ILE A 144 3.65 6.45 11.75
N ALA A 145 4.70 6.08 12.48
CA ALA A 145 4.64 5.07 13.54
C ALA A 145 3.65 5.48 14.64
N GLU A 146 3.73 6.73 15.11
CA GLU A 146 2.76 7.29 16.06
C GLU A 146 1.33 7.23 15.54
N ALA A 147 1.13 7.63 14.29
CA ALA A 147 -0.18 7.66 13.67
C ALA A 147 -0.76 6.24 13.44
N HIS A 148 0.08 5.24 13.15
CA HIS A 148 -0.32 3.84 13.11
C HIS A 148 -0.82 3.34 14.47
N VAL A 149 -0.03 3.53 15.54
CA VAL A 149 -0.41 3.13 16.91
C VAL A 149 -1.73 3.78 17.31
N LYS A 150 -1.85 5.09 17.10
CA LYS A 150 -3.07 5.85 17.40
C LYS A 150 -4.28 5.30 16.64
N THR A 151 -4.14 5.13 15.33
CA THR A 151 -5.23 4.64 14.47
C THR A 151 -5.67 3.24 14.88
N LEU A 152 -4.74 2.32 15.14
CA LEU A 152 -5.11 0.97 15.54
C LEU A 152 -5.79 0.96 16.92
N ARG A 153 -5.34 1.79 17.87
CA ARG A 153 -6.00 1.91 19.18
C ARG A 153 -7.44 2.42 19.05
N GLU A 154 -7.67 3.43 18.22
CA GLU A 154 -9.02 3.97 17.97
C GLU A 154 -9.93 2.90 17.33
N TYR A 155 -9.41 2.17 16.33
CA TYR A 155 -10.20 1.20 15.60
C TYR A 155 -10.43 -0.14 16.34
N ASP A 156 -9.48 -0.59 17.17
CA ASP A 156 -9.67 -1.77 18.02
C ASP A 156 -10.76 -1.53 19.09
N VAL A 157 -10.99 -0.27 19.49
CA VAL A 157 -12.06 0.14 20.40
C VAL A 157 -13.40 0.32 19.69
N GLU A 158 -13.43 0.96 18.51
CA GLU A 158 -14.67 1.40 17.86
C GLU A 158 -15.32 0.39 16.90
N LEU A 159 -14.58 -0.58 16.35
CA LEU A 159 -15.04 -1.36 15.18
C LEU A 159 -14.88 -2.87 15.32
N THR A 160 -15.23 -3.40 16.49
CA THR A 160 -15.48 -4.83 16.66
C THR A 160 -16.44 -5.32 15.56
N ASN A 161 -15.93 -6.17 14.65
CA ASN A 161 -16.65 -6.92 13.61
C ASN A 161 -16.92 -6.29 12.23
N LYS A 162 -16.29 -5.17 11.82
CA LYS A 162 -16.56 -4.60 10.46
C LYS A 162 -15.36 -4.44 9.52
N ARG A 163 -14.12 -4.34 10.02
CA ARG A 163 -12.90 -4.17 9.21
C ARG A 163 -11.73 -4.92 9.84
N TRP A 164 -10.82 -5.47 9.03
CA TRP A 164 -9.75 -6.37 9.50
C TRP A 164 -8.38 -5.85 9.09
N PHE A 165 -7.72 -5.10 9.97
CA PHE A 165 -6.30 -4.79 9.78
C PHE A 165 -5.47 -6.08 9.77
N GLY A 166 -4.53 -6.16 8.84
CA GLY A 166 -3.61 -7.29 8.75
C GLY A 166 -2.87 -7.60 10.06
N ASN A 167 -2.65 -8.88 10.33
CA ASN A 167 -2.10 -9.36 11.59
C ASN A 167 -0.69 -8.81 11.86
N SER A 168 0.15 -8.73 10.83
CA SER A 168 1.50 -8.18 10.95
C SER A 168 1.49 -6.70 11.38
N THR A 169 0.57 -5.90 10.82
CA THR A 169 0.38 -4.48 11.19
C THR A 169 -0.06 -4.35 12.64
N ARG A 170 -1.01 -5.19 13.09
CA ARG A 170 -1.46 -5.21 14.49
C ARG A 170 -0.35 -5.59 15.47
N LYS A 171 0.39 -6.66 15.17
CA LYS A 171 1.49 -7.16 16.03
C LYS A 171 2.57 -6.09 16.21
N THR A 172 3.04 -5.50 15.13
CA THR A 172 4.08 -4.46 15.16
C THR A 172 3.62 -3.19 15.88
N CYS A 173 2.38 -2.72 15.65
CA CYS A 173 1.85 -1.56 16.37
C CYS A 173 1.77 -1.78 17.88
N ARG A 174 1.42 -3.00 18.33
CA ARG A 174 1.45 -3.36 19.75
C ARG A 174 2.86 -3.34 20.32
N LEU A 175 3.86 -3.82 19.58
CA LEU A 175 5.26 -3.82 20.03
C LEU A 175 5.79 -2.41 20.28
N ILE A 176 5.39 -1.44 19.46
CA ILE A 176 5.90 -0.07 19.51
C ILE A 176 4.97 0.90 20.26
N GLU A 177 3.88 0.42 20.86
CA GLU A 177 2.80 1.29 21.35
C GLU A 177 3.23 2.28 22.43
N ASN A 178 4.24 1.91 23.22
CA ASN A 178 4.76 2.70 24.33
C ASN A 178 5.87 3.67 23.90
N ASP A 179 6.53 3.41 22.76
CA ASP A 179 7.60 4.25 22.23
C ASP A 179 7.65 4.15 20.68
N PRO A 180 6.62 4.68 19.99
CA PRO A 180 6.50 4.56 18.53
C PRO A 180 7.64 5.28 17.79
N THR A 181 8.24 6.31 18.39
CA THR A 181 9.34 7.07 17.79
C THR A 181 10.68 6.34 17.78
N HIS A 182 10.80 5.26 18.56
CA HIS A 182 11.95 4.36 18.55
C HIS A 182 11.55 2.93 18.16
N TRP A 183 10.62 2.81 17.22
CA TRP A 183 10.14 1.53 16.68
C TRP A 183 11.26 0.53 16.33
N ASN A 184 12.41 1.02 15.87
CA ASN A 184 13.57 0.23 15.48
C ASN A 184 14.25 -0.50 16.66
N LYS A 185 13.94 -0.13 17.91
CA LYS A 185 14.36 -0.88 19.12
C LYS A 185 13.49 -2.11 19.39
N TYR A 186 12.31 -2.20 18.79
CA TYR A 186 11.31 -3.22 19.14
C TYR A 186 10.97 -4.15 17.99
N ILE A 187 11.12 -3.69 16.74
CA ILE A 187 10.79 -4.48 15.56
C ILE A 187 12.03 -5.25 15.09
N SER A 188 11.95 -6.58 15.19
CA SER A 188 12.95 -7.52 14.66
C SER A 188 12.55 -8.05 13.29
N TYR A 189 13.53 -8.63 12.57
CA TYR A 189 13.27 -9.36 11.33
C TYR A 189 12.19 -10.43 11.51
N ASN A 190 11.27 -10.52 10.55
CA ASN A 190 10.32 -11.62 10.46
C ASN A 190 10.19 -12.03 8.99
N PRO A 191 10.78 -13.17 8.56
CA PRO A 191 10.72 -13.63 7.18
C PRO A 191 9.28 -13.94 6.71
N ASP A 192 8.34 -14.19 7.63
CA ASP A 192 6.94 -14.47 7.30
C ASP A 192 6.09 -13.21 7.11
N ALA A 193 6.60 -12.03 7.47
CA ALA A 193 5.89 -10.76 7.36
C ALA A 193 5.85 -10.21 5.92
N THR A 194 5.54 -11.06 4.94
CA THR A 194 5.63 -10.80 3.49
C THR A 194 4.35 -10.22 2.86
N GLY A 195 3.30 -9.98 3.66
CA GLY A 195 2.02 -9.46 3.16
C GLY A 195 2.10 -8.05 2.54
N CYS A 196 1.06 -7.66 1.81
CA CYS A 196 0.98 -6.38 1.10
C CYS A 196 0.77 -5.13 1.98
N GLY A 197 0.71 -5.29 3.31
CA GLY A 197 0.41 -4.21 4.26
C GLY A 197 1.14 -2.92 3.92
N GLY A 198 2.46 -2.93 3.91
CA GLY A 198 3.24 -1.74 3.55
C GLY A 198 3.02 -1.28 2.10
N SER A 199 2.91 -2.21 1.14
CA SER A 199 2.68 -1.92 -0.29
C SER A 199 1.41 -1.11 -0.54
N MET A 200 0.28 -1.47 0.09
CA MET A 200 -1.04 -0.86 -0.16
C MET A 200 -1.14 0.61 0.28
N ARG A 201 -0.12 1.12 0.97
CA ARG A 201 -0.03 2.49 1.48
C ARG A 201 1.27 3.21 1.11
N GLY A 202 2.20 2.54 0.42
CA GLY A 202 3.51 3.08 0.07
C GLY A 202 3.50 4.22 -0.97
N MET A 203 2.41 4.36 -1.72
CA MET A 203 2.30 5.32 -2.84
C MET A 203 2.59 6.76 -2.41
N ILE A 204 2.19 7.14 -1.19
CA ILE A 204 2.39 8.50 -0.65
C ILE A 204 3.87 8.94 -0.61
N PHE A 205 4.81 8.01 -0.45
CA PHE A 205 6.23 8.34 -0.43
C PHE A 205 6.76 8.75 -1.81
N GLY A 206 6.15 8.23 -2.89
CA GLY A 206 6.44 8.65 -4.26
C GLY A 206 6.02 10.10 -4.53
N TRP A 207 4.99 10.61 -3.85
CA TRP A 207 4.63 12.04 -3.94
C TRP A 207 5.55 12.93 -3.11
N LEU A 208 6.07 12.40 -2.01
CA LEU A 208 6.98 13.15 -1.14
C LEU A 208 8.37 13.29 -1.76
N TYR A 209 8.82 12.26 -2.48
CA TYR A 209 10.17 12.17 -3.05
C TYR A 209 10.14 11.79 -4.55
N PRO A 210 9.49 12.57 -5.43
CA PRO A 210 9.54 12.33 -6.87
C PRO A 210 10.93 12.69 -7.43
N GLY A 211 11.28 12.15 -8.60
CA GLY A 211 12.55 12.45 -9.27
C GLY A 211 13.73 11.63 -8.78
N GLU A 212 14.64 11.33 -9.71
CA GLU A 212 15.84 10.52 -9.43
C GLU A 212 16.73 11.11 -8.32
N ARG A 213 16.75 12.44 -8.17
CA ARG A 213 17.55 13.11 -7.13
C ARG A 213 17.10 12.80 -5.71
N ASN A 214 15.85 12.43 -5.50
CA ASN A 214 15.29 12.10 -4.19
C ASN A 214 15.21 10.58 -3.96
N CYS A 215 15.88 9.78 -4.81
CA CYS A 215 15.81 8.32 -4.75
C CYS A 215 16.31 7.77 -3.40
N GLN A 216 17.31 8.40 -2.78
CA GLN A 216 17.84 7.99 -1.48
C GLN A 216 16.80 8.21 -0.36
N GLU A 217 16.16 9.37 -0.32
CA GLU A 217 15.10 9.69 0.65
C GLU A 217 13.86 8.83 0.43
N LEU A 218 13.52 8.54 -0.83
CA LEU A 218 12.45 7.62 -1.20
C LEU A 218 12.73 6.23 -0.62
N ILE A 219 13.92 5.65 -0.91
CA ILE A 219 14.34 4.35 -0.37
C ILE A 219 14.30 4.38 1.15
N ALA A 220 14.98 5.34 1.78
CA ALA A 220 15.09 5.42 3.23
C ALA A 220 13.73 5.53 3.92
N THR A 221 12.82 6.34 3.38
CA THR A 221 11.50 6.55 4.00
C THR A 221 10.57 5.37 3.76
N SER A 222 10.42 4.92 2.51
CA SER A 222 9.46 3.86 2.20
C SER A 222 9.88 2.51 2.76
N LEU A 223 11.18 2.20 2.77
CA LEU A 223 11.68 0.93 3.30
C LEU A 223 11.44 0.84 4.82
N ASN A 224 11.82 1.89 5.54
CA ASN A 224 11.61 1.97 6.99
C ASN A 224 10.13 2.03 7.37
N ALA A 225 9.30 2.76 6.62
CA ALA A 225 7.86 2.72 6.81
C ALA A 225 7.26 1.34 6.51
N GLY A 226 7.83 0.58 5.57
CA GLY A 226 7.46 -0.82 5.31
C GLY A 226 7.78 -1.72 6.51
N PHE A 227 8.94 -1.54 7.13
CA PHE A 227 9.33 -2.31 8.33
C PHE A 227 8.40 -2.09 9.53
N LEU A 228 7.77 -0.92 9.65
CA LEU A 228 6.80 -0.66 10.71
C LEU A 228 5.67 -1.67 10.77
N THR A 229 5.37 -2.37 9.68
CA THR A 229 4.23 -3.29 9.60
C THR A 229 4.57 -4.64 9.01
N ASN A 230 5.60 -4.70 8.18
CA ASN A 230 6.03 -5.87 7.45
C ASN A 230 7.56 -5.96 7.52
N PRO A 231 8.14 -6.35 8.67
CA PRO A 231 9.59 -6.40 8.88
C PRO A 231 10.26 -7.58 8.18
N SER A 232 9.98 -7.73 6.89
CA SER A 232 10.61 -8.66 5.95
C SER A 232 11.14 -7.88 4.75
N LEU A 233 12.10 -8.46 4.04
CA LEU A 233 12.58 -7.87 2.79
C LEU A 233 11.45 -7.76 1.75
N THR A 234 10.68 -8.84 1.56
CA THR A 234 9.55 -8.86 0.59
C THR A 234 8.52 -7.77 0.90
N GLY A 235 8.13 -7.63 2.16
CA GLY A 235 7.12 -6.65 2.57
C GLY A 235 7.60 -5.20 2.47
N ALA A 236 8.83 -4.94 2.89
CA ALA A 236 9.43 -3.61 2.80
C ALA A 236 9.65 -3.17 1.35
N LEU A 237 10.12 -4.07 0.48
CA LEU A 237 10.24 -3.77 -0.94
C LEU A 237 8.89 -3.62 -1.64
N GLY A 238 7.83 -4.27 -1.16
CA GLY A 238 6.47 -3.97 -1.62
C GLY A 238 6.11 -2.50 -1.40
N THR A 239 6.41 -1.98 -0.21
CA THR A 239 6.22 -0.55 0.12
C THR A 239 7.02 0.36 -0.80
N LEU A 240 8.31 0.02 -1.00
CA LEU A 240 9.20 0.73 -1.91
C LEU A 240 8.73 0.68 -3.36
N SER A 241 8.20 -0.47 -3.82
CA SER A 241 7.69 -0.63 -5.18
C SER A 241 6.53 0.32 -5.43
N SER A 242 5.53 0.35 -4.53
CA SER A 242 4.42 1.31 -4.61
C SER A 242 4.89 2.76 -4.61
N ALA A 243 5.89 3.10 -3.79
CA ALA A 243 6.48 4.43 -3.75
C ALA A 243 7.19 4.78 -5.08
N ALA A 244 8.07 3.92 -5.56
CA ALA A 244 8.87 4.12 -6.76
C ALA A 244 8.00 4.22 -8.02
N LEU A 245 7.03 3.32 -8.20
CA LEU A 245 6.10 3.37 -9.34
C LEU A 245 5.25 4.64 -9.32
N THR A 246 4.89 5.12 -8.12
CA THR A 246 4.20 6.40 -7.97
C THR A 246 5.10 7.58 -8.37
N ALA A 247 6.36 7.59 -7.95
CA ALA A 247 7.34 8.59 -8.37
C ALA A 247 7.54 8.58 -9.90
N PHE A 248 7.72 7.39 -10.50
CA PHE A 248 7.83 7.21 -11.95
C PHE A 248 6.62 7.80 -12.70
N SER A 249 5.41 7.59 -12.18
CA SER A 249 4.19 8.17 -12.76
C SER A 249 4.15 9.71 -12.71
N LEU A 250 4.70 10.31 -11.65
CA LEU A 250 4.80 11.76 -11.52
C LEU A 250 5.89 12.36 -12.41
N ASP A 251 6.95 11.59 -12.66
CA ASP A 251 8.07 11.95 -13.53
C ASP A 251 7.81 11.65 -15.01
N ASP A 252 6.59 11.23 -15.35
CA ASP A 252 6.18 10.84 -16.72
C ASP A 252 7.08 9.75 -17.33
N VAL A 253 7.65 8.88 -16.49
CA VAL A 253 8.43 7.71 -16.94
C VAL A 253 7.50 6.76 -17.70
N PRO A 254 7.85 6.31 -18.92
CA PRO A 254 7.05 5.35 -19.67
C PRO A 254 6.79 4.06 -18.88
N VAL A 255 5.54 3.60 -18.85
CA VAL A 255 5.13 2.37 -18.13
C VAL A 255 5.93 1.14 -18.59
N SER A 256 6.39 1.13 -19.84
CA SER A 256 7.25 0.09 -20.40
C SER A 256 8.58 -0.06 -19.67
N GLU A 257 9.08 0.98 -19.01
CA GLU A 257 10.38 1.00 -18.32
C GLU A 257 10.25 0.80 -16.79
N TRP A 258 9.03 0.64 -16.27
CA TRP A 258 8.81 0.66 -14.82
C TRP A 258 9.48 -0.50 -14.09
N ILE A 259 9.46 -1.72 -14.67
CA ILE A 259 10.00 -2.91 -14.00
C ILE A 259 11.54 -2.89 -14.00
N SER A 260 12.17 -2.54 -15.12
CA SER A 260 13.64 -2.41 -15.19
C SER A 260 14.16 -1.33 -14.25
N LYS A 261 13.53 -0.14 -14.24
CA LYS A 261 13.89 0.93 -13.30
C LYS A 261 13.63 0.55 -11.84
N LEU A 262 12.60 -0.25 -11.56
CA LEU A 262 12.36 -0.75 -10.22
C LEU A 262 13.48 -1.71 -9.76
N GLN A 263 14.01 -2.55 -10.67
CA GLN A 263 15.17 -3.39 -10.39
C GLN A 263 16.42 -2.55 -10.06
N ASP A 264 16.66 -1.44 -10.77
CA ASP A 264 17.74 -0.49 -10.43
C ASP A 264 17.56 0.10 -9.02
N VAL A 265 16.32 0.45 -8.64
CA VAL A 265 15.98 0.94 -7.30
C VAL A 265 16.24 -0.13 -6.23
N PHE A 266 15.96 -1.41 -6.51
CA PHE A 266 16.30 -2.50 -5.60
C PHE A 266 17.81 -2.67 -5.41
N LEU A 267 18.61 -2.54 -6.48
CA LEU A 267 20.07 -2.56 -6.36
C LEU A 267 20.58 -1.41 -5.48
N LYS A 268 20.06 -0.19 -5.66
CA LYS A 268 20.35 0.96 -4.79
C LYS A 268 19.92 0.70 -3.34
N THR A 269 18.81 0.00 -3.14
CA THR A 269 18.28 -0.36 -1.81
C THR A 269 19.17 -1.37 -1.10
N LYS A 270 19.74 -2.34 -1.84
CA LYS A 270 20.72 -3.27 -1.29
C LYS A 270 21.95 -2.52 -0.77
N GLY A 271 22.52 -1.60 -1.56
CA GLY A 271 23.64 -0.76 -1.12
C GLY A 271 23.30 0.12 0.09
N TYR A 272 22.06 0.65 0.14
CA TYR A 272 21.57 1.38 1.32
C TYR A 272 21.55 0.50 2.59
N LEU A 273 21.02 -0.73 2.50
CA LEU A 273 20.98 -1.67 3.61
C LEU A 273 22.39 -2.12 4.04
N GLU A 274 23.30 -2.34 3.09
CA GLU A 274 24.70 -2.70 3.38
C GLU A 274 25.45 -1.60 4.13
N ALA A 275 25.14 -0.33 3.88
CA ALA A 275 25.73 0.81 4.57
C ALA A 275 25.13 1.08 5.97
N MET A 276 24.01 0.44 6.35
CA MET A 276 23.32 0.70 7.62
C MET A 276 24.01 0.17 8.88
N PRO A 277 24.58 -1.05 8.90
CA PRO A 277 25.28 -1.58 10.08
C PRO A 277 26.48 -0.73 10.51
N ASP A 278 27.06 0.06 9.59
CA ASP A 278 28.21 0.95 9.84
C ASP A 278 27.80 2.33 10.41
N ALA A 279 26.51 2.59 10.63
CA ALA A 279 26.00 3.87 11.10
C ALA A 279 26.28 4.17 12.60
N GLY A 280 27.07 3.34 13.29
CA GLY A 280 27.61 3.61 14.63
C GLY A 280 27.12 2.68 15.75
N GLU A 281 27.75 2.80 16.93
CA GLU A 281 27.48 1.99 18.14
C GLU A 281 26.03 2.15 18.65
N ASP A 282 25.36 3.26 18.34
CA ASP A 282 24.00 3.61 18.81
C ASP A 282 22.85 2.92 18.04
N CYS A 283 23.16 2.13 17.00
CA CYS A 283 22.13 1.41 16.24
C CYS A 283 21.54 0.24 17.05
N PRO A 284 20.20 0.20 17.29
CA PRO A 284 19.59 -0.85 18.10
C PRO A 284 19.81 -2.25 17.54
N GLN A 285 20.00 -3.22 18.44
CA GLN A 285 20.28 -4.62 18.07
C GLN A 285 19.18 -5.24 17.20
N GLN A 286 17.92 -4.96 17.50
CA GLN A 286 16.75 -5.44 16.74
C GLN A 286 16.79 -4.93 15.29
N TYR A 287 17.21 -3.68 15.10
CA TYR A 287 17.36 -3.09 13.77
C TYR A 287 18.53 -3.69 13.00
N LYS A 288 19.66 -3.98 13.68
CA LYS A 288 20.80 -4.70 13.08
C LYS A 288 20.38 -6.09 12.60
N GLU A 289 19.61 -6.83 13.41
CA GLU A 289 19.06 -8.14 13.04
C GLU A 289 18.07 -8.05 11.88
N LEU A 290 17.22 -7.02 11.87
CA LEU A 290 16.31 -6.72 10.77
C LEU A 290 17.07 -6.51 9.44
N VAL A 291 18.08 -5.66 9.45
CA VAL A 291 18.92 -5.40 8.27
C VAL A 291 19.68 -6.65 7.85
N LYS A 292 20.28 -7.39 8.80
CA LYS A 292 20.97 -8.65 8.52
C LYS A 292 20.06 -9.67 7.84
N GLY A 293 18.85 -9.86 8.34
CA GLY A 293 17.85 -10.76 7.74
C GLY A 293 17.46 -10.33 6.32
N CYS A 294 17.34 -9.02 6.08
CA CYS A 294 17.06 -8.49 4.74
C CYS A 294 18.24 -8.67 3.76
N LEU A 295 19.47 -8.78 4.25
CA LEU A 295 20.67 -8.97 3.44
C LEU A 295 21.03 -10.46 3.23
N GLU A 296 20.26 -11.40 3.77
CA GLU A 296 20.47 -12.81 3.51
C GLU A 296 20.36 -13.10 2.01
N GLU A 297 21.39 -13.76 1.46
CA GLU A 297 21.54 -13.96 0.01
C GLU A 297 20.34 -14.67 -0.61
N ASN A 298 19.82 -15.70 0.07
CA ASN A 298 18.66 -16.46 -0.39
C ASN A 298 17.39 -15.61 -0.44
N GLU A 299 17.18 -14.74 0.54
CA GLU A 299 16.02 -13.84 0.58
C GLU A 299 16.09 -12.80 -0.52
N TRP A 300 17.28 -12.20 -0.72
CA TRP A 300 17.49 -11.23 -1.78
C TRP A 300 17.28 -11.84 -3.17
N LYS A 301 17.90 -13.01 -3.40
CA LYS A 301 17.75 -13.76 -4.64
C LYS A 301 16.29 -14.10 -4.90
N ARG A 302 15.57 -14.60 -3.89
CA ARG A 302 14.15 -14.97 -3.99
C ARG A 302 13.29 -13.79 -4.43
N VAL A 303 13.44 -12.62 -3.80
CA VAL A 303 12.63 -11.44 -4.16
C VAL A 303 12.96 -10.92 -5.55
N PHE A 304 14.23 -10.90 -5.93
CA PHE A 304 14.65 -10.45 -7.26
C PHE A 304 14.21 -11.42 -8.37
N ASP A 305 14.30 -12.73 -8.12
CA ASP A 305 13.84 -13.77 -9.02
C ASP A 305 12.33 -13.64 -9.28
N ASN A 306 11.52 -13.37 -8.25
CA ASN A 306 10.07 -13.18 -8.40
C ASN A 306 9.73 -12.02 -9.35
N TRP A 307 10.38 -10.87 -9.19
CA TRP A 307 10.18 -9.72 -10.08
C TRP A 307 10.71 -9.99 -11.49
N THR A 308 11.86 -10.64 -11.60
CA THR A 308 12.46 -11.01 -12.89
C THR A 308 11.60 -12.03 -13.64
N PHE A 309 11.02 -13.00 -12.94
CA PHE A 309 10.06 -13.95 -13.49
C PHE A 309 8.85 -13.22 -14.06
N PHE A 310 8.24 -12.32 -13.29
CA PHE A 310 7.11 -11.52 -13.78
C PHE A 310 7.49 -10.68 -15.01
N PHE A 311 8.65 -10.01 -14.99
CA PHE A 311 9.13 -9.20 -16.10
C PHE A 311 9.35 -10.03 -17.37
N THR A 312 10.02 -11.18 -17.21
CA THR A 312 10.32 -12.10 -18.31
C THR A 312 9.03 -12.67 -18.90
N LYS A 313 8.09 -13.08 -18.04
CA LYS A 313 6.84 -13.66 -18.46
C LYS A 313 5.94 -12.68 -19.22
N THR A 314 5.93 -11.42 -18.79
CA THR A 314 5.05 -10.40 -19.38
C THR A 314 5.66 -9.70 -20.58
N THR A 315 6.98 -9.55 -20.65
CA THR A 315 7.62 -8.73 -21.71
C THR A 315 8.77 -9.43 -22.43
N GLY A 316 9.17 -10.63 -22.00
CA GLY A 316 10.42 -11.26 -22.40
C GLY A 316 11.65 -10.59 -21.78
N GLY A 317 11.48 -9.82 -20.71
CA GLY A 317 12.57 -9.09 -20.03
C GLY A 317 13.01 -7.86 -20.80
N LYS A 318 12.06 -7.16 -21.43
CA LYS A 318 12.33 -5.99 -22.28
C LYS A 318 11.43 -4.85 -21.89
N ASP A 319 11.94 -3.62 -22.03
CA ASP A 319 11.16 -2.41 -21.75
C ASP A 319 10.11 -2.18 -22.84
N ARG A 320 8.98 -2.87 -22.71
CA ARG A 320 7.82 -2.74 -23.58
C ARG A 320 6.53 -2.97 -22.79
N ILE A 321 5.44 -2.41 -23.29
CA ILE A 321 4.12 -2.78 -22.82
C ILE A 321 3.83 -4.21 -23.29
N PRO A 322 3.39 -5.14 -22.41
CA PRO A 322 3.00 -6.47 -22.82
C PRO A 322 1.89 -6.41 -23.88
N GLU A 323 1.90 -7.34 -24.84
CA GLU A 323 0.89 -7.40 -25.88
C GLU A 323 -0.42 -8.00 -25.34
N MET A 324 -1.56 -7.58 -25.90
CA MET A 324 -2.88 -8.10 -25.47
C MET A 324 -3.03 -9.62 -25.64
N THR A 325 -2.25 -10.25 -26.52
CA THR A 325 -2.18 -11.71 -26.64
C THR A 325 -1.43 -12.39 -25.50
N GLU A 326 -0.59 -11.66 -24.79
CA GLU A 326 0.18 -12.09 -23.61
C GLU A 326 -0.66 -11.91 -22.32
N PHE A 327 -1.78 -11.17 -22.39
CA PHE A 327 -2.69 -10.98 -21.26
C PHE A 327 -3.81 -12.01 -21.20
N PRO A 328 -4.30 -12.34 -20.00
CA PRO A 328 -5.43 -13.25 -19.84
C PRO A 328 -6.73 -12.64 -20.37
N LYS A 329 -7.42 -13.38 -21.25
CA LYS A 329 -8.55 -12.88 -22.05
C LYS A 329 -9.88 -12.81 -21.30
N ASP A 330 -10.00 -13.59 -20.23
CA ASP A 330 -11.21 -13.72 -19.43
C ASP A 330 -10.87 -13.84 -17.93
N ALA A 331 -11.91 -13.91 -17.11
CA ALA A 331 -11.78 -14.03 -15.65
C ALA A 331 -10.97 -15.25 -15.22
N GLU A 332 -11.25 -16.41 -15.83
CA GLU A 332 -10.64 -17.68 -15.47
C GLU A 332 -9.15 -17.71 -15.83
N GLN A 333 -8.79 -17.16 -17.01
CA GLN A 333 -7.40 -17.01 -17.41
C GLN A 333 -6.66 -16.04 -16.48
N ARG A 334 -7.31 -14.95 -16.01
CA ARG A 334 -6.70 -14.02 -15.04
C ARG A 334 -6.42 -14.70 -13.72
N ASP A 335 -7.36 -15.49 -13.20
CA ASP A 335 -7.20 -16.24 -11.96
C ASP A 335 -6.09 -17.27 -12.06
N ARG A 336 -6.01 -17.99 -13.19
CA ARG A 336 -4.89 -18.89 -13.49
C ARG A 336 -3.55 -18.16 -13.51
N PHE A 337 -3.49 -17.01 -14.17
CA PHE A 337 -2.26 -16.22 -14.26
C PHE A 337 -1.81 -15.73 -12.88
N HIS A 338 -2.70 -15.14 -12.08
CA HIS A 338 -2.41 -14.71 -10.70
C HIS A 338 -1.97 -15.90 -9.83
N SER A 339 -2.69 -17.03 -9.91
CA SER A 339 -2.34 -18.25 -9.17
C SER A 339 -0.96 -18.78 -9.55
N GLU A 340 -0.54 -18.64 -10.80
CA GLU A 340 0.78 -19.07 -11.24
C GLU A 340 1.89 -18.16 -10.70
N ILE A 341 1.68 -16.83 -10.72
CA ILE A 341 2.59 -15.88 -10.08
C ILE A 341 2.71 -16.20 -8.59
N GLU A 342 1.59 -16.42 -7.91
CA GLU A 342 1.58 -16.78 -6.48
C GLU A 342 2.33 -18.10 -6.23
N LYS A 343 2.07 -19.15 -7.01
CA LYS A 343 2.78 -20.43 -6.88
C LYS A 343 4.29 -20.28 -7.06
N HIS A 344 4.74 -19.42 -7.97
CA HIS A 344 6.15 -19.11 -8.15
C HIS A 344 6.72 -18.41 -6.91
N VAL A 345 6.06 -17.34 -6.45
CA VAL A 345 6.48 -16.53 -5.29
C VAL A 345 6.54 -17.35 -4.01
N TYR A 346 5.66 -18.34 -3.87
CA TYR A 346 5.44 -19.10 -2.65
C TYR A 346 5.86 -20.58 -2.71
N GLY A 347 6.56 -20.99 -3.78
CA GLY A 347 7.16 -22.33 -3.88
C GLY A 347 6.16 -23.50 -3.94
N GLY A 348 4.99 -23.30 -4.56
CA GLY A 348 4.03 -24.38 -4.81
C GLY A 348 3.27 -24.91 -3.58
N GLN A 349 3.46 -24.35 -2.38
CA GLN A 349 2.50 -24.56 -1.29
C GLN A 349 1.15 -23.99 -1.73
N ASN A 350 0.11 -24.84 -1.74
CA ASN A 350 -1.23 -24.43 -2.16
C ASN A 350 -1.59 -23.10 -1.46
N PRO A 351 -1.86 -22.01 -2.20
CA PRO A 351 -2.55 -20.88 -1.59
C PRO A 351 -3.83 -21.43 -0.95
N LYS A 352 -4.19 -20.96 0.25
CA LYS A 352 -5.52 -21.28 0.80
C LYS A 352 -6.52 -20.93 -0.32
N PRO A 353 -7.41 -21.85 -0.73
CA PRO A 353 -8.07 -21.81 -2.05
C PRO A 353 -8.97 -20.60 -2.36
N ASN A 354 -9.03 -19.56 -1.53
CA ASN A 354 -10.01 -18.47 -1.62
C ASN A 354 -9.43 -17.05 -1.39
N ARG A 355 -8.18 -16.75 -1.73
CA ARG A 355 -7.69 -15.36 -1.73
C ARG A 355 -7.10 -14.99 -3.09
N LEU A 356 -7.76 -14.05 -3.78
CA LEU A 356 -7.25 -13.36 -4.97
C LEU A 356 -6.31 -12.20 -4.60
N THR A 357 -5.92 -12.11 -3.33
CA THR A 357 -5.07 -11.06 -2.80
C THR A 357 -3.74 -11.65 -2.35
N ILE A 358 -2.65 -11.05 -2.83
CA ILE A 358 -1.32 -11.14 -2.22
C ILE A 358 -1.43 -10.47 -0.85
N GLY A 359 -1.93 -11.18 0.16
CA GLY A 359 -2.36 -10.56 1.40
C GLY A 359 -2.49 -11.56 2.54
N ASP A 360 -1.50 -11.54 3.42
CA ASP A 360 -1.47 -12.14 4.75
C ASP A 360 -1.69 -13.67 4.79
N ARG A 361 -0.60 -14.44 4.85
CA ARG A 361 -0.59 -15.78 5.46
C ARG A 361 -0.77 -15.64 6.97
N GLY A 362 -1.91 -15.06 7.38
CA GLY A 362 -2.30 -15.01 8.77
C GLY A 362 -2.43 -16.44 9.28
N ASP A 363 -1.45 -16.85 10.09
CA ASP A 363 -1.57 -17.97 10.98
C ASP A 363 -2.85 -17.78 11.80
N THR A 364 -3.73 -18.78 11.75
CA THR A 364 -5.02 -18.81 12.44
C THR A 364 -4.90 -19.42 13.84
N SER A 365 -3.69 -19.67 14.34
CA SER A 365 -3.51 -20.03 15.75
C SER A 365 -3.72 -18.82 16.64
N VAL A 366 -4.88 -18.84 17.32
CA VAL A 366 -5.28 -17.99 18.44
C VAL A 366 -4.23 -17.97 19.55
#